data_AF-A0A9X3V8L7-F1
#
_entry.id   AF-A0A9X3V8L7-F1
#
_cell.length_a   1.000
_cell.length_b   1.000
_cell.length_c   1.000
_cell.angle_alpha   90.00
_cell.angle_beta   90.00
_cell.angle_gamma   90.00
#
_symmetry.space_group_name_H-M   'P 1'
#
loop_
_entity.id
_entity.type
_entity.pdbx_description
1 polymer ?
#
loop_
_entity_poly.entity_id
_entity_poly.type
_entity_poly.pdbx_seq_one_letter_code
_entity_poly.pdbx_strand_id
1 'polypeptide(L)'
;MLRSAPSAPGIRRPAIGRRLRAAAALLWLAAGLPQAWAAAPAPAAAAPRPPLILAPTIVGMEVCDDVASDPTVTDFEAAAARCRQLGRTGARAVRELLDTLEPGGPAGDVQVGFTATLQLLGLYRRTPRGWEIDPALVDSYLRLITEVQRPVVVYLAANHFDAVGPLTRELSEDPRNLMLLPDGRAPEVDYFGHRVVPYTLLTDPDIPVNRYRFEALRYVARRLQALPAAVQDRIVAVTLAGEVHQFFPDFENGMGDHGAQKTTDYSAASVEGFRRYLERRDGSLAALNERLGARFASFAQIQAPRRDARADPQVPVLEHYDAAAAGTLAVAGWLWDPRGRIDGLDLYLDARYMGPVPRELHRLDVYRALEAVDTPNVGFRIDLDYRALPPGRHRAQIVARSGPARYRVFEVPFTVLPRDRAAALPTRRPPGVFGMADAGTLEGLLAHIDMPVPHTEPAVLFNPLARDWNDYRAEQVAGWLKAFHAIARDAGLPASKLYSHQILPAVNSSWNPQLFAVEATLERSAPWKHGINLYGGATHNAWVQRFLAERGIQEYGIPEFHPQQWKRDGVALSALQFQRASGARFISPYFFSVIPARLKKNTGQGIDRMELSPGNPQDGSDRFYRALIEFARQ
;
A
#
# COMPACT_ATOMS: atom_id res chain seq x y z
N MET A 1 -22.92 -0.10 62.24
CA MET A 1 -23.57 -1.03 63.19
C MET A 1 -24.41 -2.02 62.40
N LEU A 2 -24.55 -3.25 62.93
CA LEU A 2 -25.47 -4.38 62.62
C LEU A 2 -26.34 -4.30 61.33
N ARG A 3 -26.25 -5.26 60.39
CA ARG A 3 -26.77 -6.66 60.44
C ARG A 3 -28.25 -6.79 60.81
N SER A 4 -29.08 -7.28 59.86
CA SER A 4 -29.94 -8.47 60.07
C SER A 4 -30.69 -8.89 58.79
N ALA A 5 -30.60 -10.17 58.43
CA ALA A 5 -31.65 -10.90 57.71
C ALA A 5 -32.56 -11.58 58.77
N PRO A 6 -33.79 -12.01 58.44
CA PRO A 6 -34.04 -13.42 58.02
C PRO A 6 -35.19 -13.51 56.97
N SER A 7 -35.70 -14.64 56.45
CA SER A 7 -35.33 -16.07 56.32
C SER A 7 -36.26 -16.75 55.29
N ALA A 8 -35.96 -17.97 54.82
CA ALA A 8 -36.94 -18.88 54.22
C ALA A 8 -37.28 -20.03 55.19
N PRO A 9 -38.55 -20.50 55.22
CA PRO A 9 -38.88 -21.87 54.79
C PRO A 9 -40.27 -21.94 54.07
N GLY A 10 -40.77 -23.05 53.50
CA GLY A 10 -40.21 -24.38 53.24
C GLY A 10 -41.29 -25.51 53.15
N ILE A 11 -41.14 -26.41 52.16
CA ILE A 11 -41.59 -27.84 52.11
C ILE A 11 -43.10 -28.19 51.89
N ARG A 12 -43.37 -28.96 50.80
CA ARG A 12 -44.08 -30.29 50.67
C ARG A 12 -44.72 -30.43 49.26
N ARG A 13 -44.27 -31.30 48.31
CA ARG A 13 -44.28 -32.78 48.16
C ARG A 13 -45.71 -33.41 47.98
N PRO A 14 -45.90 -34.52 47.21
CA PRO A 14 -45.51 -34.78 45.79
C PRO A 14 -46.52 -35.68 44.98
N ALA A 15 -46.13 -36.04 43.73
CA ALA A 15 -46.30 -37.36 43.06
C ALA A 15 -47.45 -37.64 42.03
N ILE A 16 -47.12 -38.61 41.13
CA ILE A 16 -47.93 -39.32 40.10
C ILE A 16 -48.24 -38.49 38.81
N GLY A 17 -48.04 -38.96 37.56
CA GLY A 17 -47.31 -40.15 37.08
C GLY A 17 -47.63 -40.58 35.63
N ARG A 18 -46.59 -40.79 34.80
CA ARG A 18 -46.49 -41.67 33.60
C ARG A 18 -47.23 -41.36 32.24
N ARG A 19 -46.40 -41.42 31.18
CA ARG A 19 -46.57 -42.07 29.83
C ARG A 19 -47.18 -41.34 28.60
N LEU A 20 -46.26 -40.97 27.69
CA LEU A 20 -46.12 -41.41 26.28
C LEU A 20 -47.28 -41.34 25.23
N ARG A 21 -46.91 -40.70 24.10
CA ARG A 21 -47.21 -41.01 22.67
C ARG A 21 -48.58 -40.65 22.02
N ALA A 22 -48.48 -39.62 21.17
CA ALA A 22 -48.69 -39.65 19.71
C ALA A 22 -50.11 -39.53 19.08
N ALA A 23 -50.15 -38.60 18.11
CA ALA A 23 -50.83 -38.64 16.81
C ALA A 23 -52.34 -38.28 16.66
N ALA A 24 -52.55 -37.20 15.89
CA ALA A 24 -53.34 -37.14 14.65
C ALA A 24 -54.61 -36.27 14.59
N ALA A 25 -54.65 -35.49 13.49
CA ALA A 25 -55.79 -35.04 12.69
C ALA A 25 -56.81 -34.04 13.27
N LEU A 26 -56.91 -32.90 12.58
CA LEU A 26 -58.19 -32.33 12.14
C LEU A 26 -57.97 -31.46 10.89
N LEU A 27 -58.65 -31.81 9.79
CA LEU A 27 -58.70 -30.99 8.58
C LEU A 27 -59.58 -29.76 8.81
N TRP A 28 -59.26 -28.64 8.16
CA TRP A 28 -60.22 -27.58 7.85
C TRP A 28 -60.14 -27.22 6.37
N LEU A 29 -61.31 -27.08 5.73
CA LEU A 29 -61.44 -26.84 4.30
C LEU A 29 -61.12 -25.39 3.93
N ALA A 30 -60.56 -25.20 2.74
CA ALA A 30 -60.36 -23.87 2.15
C ALA A 30 -61.66 -23.36 1.52
N ALA A 31 -62.03 -22.11 1.83
CA ALA A 31 -62.94 -21.30 1.04
C ALA A 31 -62.14 -20.19 0.34
N GLY A 32 -62.43 -19.96 -0.94
CA GLY A 32 -61.51 -19.25 -1.84
C GLY A 32 -61.39 -17.74 -1.61
N LEU A 33 -60.14 -17.27 -1.65
CA LEU A 33 -59.79 -15.90 -2.06
C LEU A 33 -58.90 -16.01 -3.31
N PRO A 34 -59.06 -15.14 -4.32
CA PRO A 34 -58.21 -15.18 -5.51
C PRO A 34 -56.79 -14.77 -5.12
N GLN A 35 -55.89 -15.76 -5.04
CA GLN A 35 -54.45 -15.50 -4.93
C GLN A 35 -53.96 -14.92 -6.25
N ALA A 36 -53.93 -13.60 -6.35
CA ALA A 36 -53.05 -12.93 -7.29
C ALA A 36 -51.61 -13.33 -6.94
N TRP A 37 -51.01 -14.20 -7.75
CA TRP A 37 -49.57 -14.43 -7.72
C TRP A 37 -48.88 -13.11 -8.10
N ALA A 38 -48.54 -12.32 -7.08
CA ALA A 38 -47.50 -11.32 -7.20
C ALA A 38 -46.21 -12.08 -7.48
N ALA A 39 -45.87 -12.22 -8.77
CA ALA A 39 -44.56 -12.70 -9.17
C ALA A 39 -43.52 -11.87 -8.45
N ALA A 40 -42.60 -12.52 -7.73
CA ALA A 40 -41.49 -11.83 -7.10
C ALA A 40 -40.79 -10.99 -8.18
N PRO A 41 -40.49 -9.69 -7.93
CA PRO A 41 -39.82 -8.88 -8.92
C PRO A 41 -38.53 -9.59 -9.32
N ALA A 42 -38.38 -9.85 -10.62
CA ALA A 42 -37.16 -10.45 -11.15
C ALA A 42 -35.97 -9.63 -10.63
N PRO A 43 -34.86 -10.26 -10.21
CA PRO A 43 -33.70 -9.52 -9.75
C PRO A 43 -33.32 -8.53 -10.84
N ALA A 44 -33.32 -7.23 -10.48
CA ALA A 44 -33.04 -6.18 -11.44
C ALA A 44 -31.71 -6.51 -12.12
N ALA A 45 -31.70 -6.53 -13.45
CA ALA A 45 -30.49 -6.82 -14.21
C ALA A 45 -29.39 -5.89 -13.70
N ALA A 46 -28.28 -6.48 -13.23
CA ALA A 46 -27.17 -5.70 -12.70
C ALA A 46 -26.76 -4.67 -13.75
N ALA A 47 -26.66 -3.41 -13.36
CA ALA A 47 -26.33 -2.33 -14.29
C ALA A 47 -25.03 -2.71 -15.04
N PRO A 48 -25.00 -2.55 -16.38
CA PRO A 48 -23.86 -2.99 -17.17
C PRO A 48 -22.58 -2.37 -16.63
N ARG A 49 -21.62 -3.22 -16.27
CA ARG A 49 -20.38 -2.79 -15.63
C ARG A 49 -19.59 -1.93 -16.63
N PRO A 50 -19.08 -0.75 -16.24
CA PRO A 50 -18.34 0.09 -17.18
C PRO A 50 -17.01 -0.58 -17.57
N PRO A 51 -16.52 -0.35 -18.80
CA PRO A 51 -15.41 -1.11 -19.39
C PRO A 51 -14.11 -0.89 -18.63
N LEU A 52 -13.32 -1.95 -18.44
CA LEU A 52 -12.02 -1.85 -17.78
C LEU A 52 -11.03 -1.13 -18.70
N ILE A 53 -10.35 -0.11 -18.20
CA ILE A 53 -9.35 0.63 -18.99
C ILE A 53 -7.94 0.12 -18.73
N LEU A 54 -7.26 -0.36 -19.77
CA LEU A 54 -5.82 -0.61 -19.74
C LEU A 54 -5.10 0.68 -20.14
N ALA A 55 -4.57 1.42 -19.17
CA ALA A 55 -3.95 2.72 -19.34
C ALA A 55 -2.44 2.66 -19.03
N PRO A 56 -1.60 2.06 -19.89
CA PRO A 56 -0.16 2.00 -19.67
C PRO A 56 0.46 3.40 -19.48
N THR A 57 1.45 3.50 -18.59
CA THR A 57 2.36 4.66 -18.62
C THR A 57 3.17 4.60 -19.90
N ILE A 58 3.27 5.72 -20.62
CA ILE A 58 4.08 5.81 -21.84
C ILE A 58 5.13 6.88 -21.63
N VAL A 59 6.40 6.53 -21.80
CA VAL A 59 7.53 7.46 -21.70
C VAL A 59 7.89 7.97 -23.10
N GLY A 60 8.05 9.28 -23.26
CA GLY A 60 8.43 9.93 -24.52
C GLY A 60 7.28 10.59 -25.30
N MET A 61 6.13 10.79 -24.67
CA MET A 61 4.94 11.41 -25.29
C MET A 61 5.15 12.89 -25.67
N GLU A 62 6.24 13.49 -25.22
CA GLU A 62 6.65 14.88 -25.43
C GLU A 62 7.36 15.08 -26.79
N VAL A 63 7.88 14.01 -27.39
CA VAL A 63 8.69 14.08 -28.62
C VAL A 63 7.82 13.80 -29.86
N CYS A 64 7.63 14.85 -30.64
CA CYS A 64 6.95 14.88 -31.93
C CYS A 64 7.81 14.31 -33.08
N ASP A 65 7.14 13.72 -34.07
CA ASP A 65 7.74 12.89 -35.14
C ASP A 65 8.88 13.56 -35.92
N ASP A 66 8.71 14.82 -36.32
CA ASP A 66 9.72 15.60 -37.06
C ASP A 66 11.05 15.66 -36.29
N VAL A 67 10.97 15.86 -34.97
CA VAL A 67 12.16 15.95 -34.10
C VAL A 67 12.64 14.56 -33.70
N ALA A 68 11.75 13.57 -33.56
CA ALA A 68 12.11 12.16 -33.40
C ALA A 68 12.91 11.63 -34.59
N SER A 69 12.67 12.17 -35.78
CA SER A 69 13.35 11.81 -37.04
C SER A 69 14.59 12.67 -37.34
N ASP A 70 14.75 13.82 -36.70
CA ASP A 70 15.92 14.70 -36.87
C ASP A 70 17.17 14.11 -36.18
N PRO A 71 18.20 13.66 -36.96
CA PRO A 71 19.38 13.03 -36.39
C PRO A 71 20.31 14.01 -35.67
N THR A 72 20.12 15.32 -35.82
CA THR A 72 20.97 16.36 -35.20
C THR A 72 20.63 16.59 -33.73
N VAL A 73 19.42 16.24 -33.29
CA VAL A 73 18.96 16.41 -31.91
C VAL A 73 19.31 15.15 -31.12
N THR A 74 20.33 15.16 -30.27
CA THR A 74 20.80 13.95 -29.55
C THR A 74 20.35 13.83 -28.10
N ASP A 75 19.68 14.85 -27.53
CA ASP A 75 19.17 14.83 -26.15
C ASP A 75 17.63 14.91 -26.11
N PHE A 76 17.05 14.15 -25.19
CA PHE A 76 15.59 14.02 -25.02
C PHE A 76 14.92 15.31 -24.53
N GLU A 77 15.52 16.03 -23.58
CA GLU A 77 14.96 17.28 -23.05
C GLU A 77 14.98 18.38 -24.12
N ALA A 78 16.07 18.44 -24.90
CA ALA A 78 16.16 19.32 -26.06
C ALA A 78 15.09 18.98 -27.13
N ALA A 79 14.84 17.68 -27.38
CA ALA A 79 13.80 17.23 -28.31
C ALA A 79 12.39 17.64 -27.84
N ALA A 80 12.05 17.34 -26.59
CA ALA A 80 10.78 17.70 -25.97
C ALA A 80 10.57 19.22 -25.93
N ALA A 81 11.62 20.00 -25.64
CA ALA A 81 11.59 21.46 -25.67
C ALA A 81 11.31 22.01 -27.08
N ARG A 82 11.98 21.47 -28.11
CA ARG A 82 11.76 21.87 -29.51
C ARG A 82 10.34 21.54 -29.99
N CYS A 83 9.81 20.37 -29.65
CA CYS A 83 8.42 20.02 -30.01
C CYS A 83 7.38 20.93 -29.35
N ARG A 84 7.58 21.27 -28.07
CA ARG A 84 6.75 22.26 -27.36
C ARG A 84 6.80 23.64 -28.00
N GLN A 85 7.97 24.11 -28.42
CA GLN A 85 8.13 25.38 -29.15
C GLN A 85 7.41 25.36 -30.52
N LEU A 86 7.42 24.22 -31.22
CA LEU A 86 6.69 24.01 -32.47
C LEU A 86 5.17 23.82 -32.27
N GLY A 87 4.68 23.79 -31.03
CA GLY A 87 3.27 23.53 -30.72
C GLY A 87 2.82 22.10 -31.01
N ARG A 88 3.73 21.13 -31.05
CA ARG A 88 3.45 19.72 -31.38
C ARG A 88 3.68 18.78 -30.19
N THR A 89 3.16 17.56 -30.28
CA THR A 89 3.29 16.50 -29.26
C THR A 89 3.73 15.18 -29.90
N GLY A 90 4.05 14.17 -29.09
CA GLY A 90 4.26 12.79 -29.52
C GLY A 90 2.97 11.98 -29.72
N ALA A 91 1.80 12.62 -29.86
CA ALA A 91 0.50 11.94 -29.97
C ALA A 91 0.42 10.90 -31.09
N ARG A 92 1.22 11.02 -32.16
CA ARG A 92 1.28 10.00 -33.22
C ARG A 92 1.91 8.70 -32.72
N ALA A 93 3.14 8.75 -32.22
CA ALA A 93 3.82 7.57 -31.67
C ALA A 93 3.01 6.90 -30.55
N VAL A 94 2.32 7.71 -29.72
CA VAL A 94 1.35 7.20 -28.74
C VAL A 94 0.21 6.45 -29.43
N ARG A 95 -0.48 7.04 -30.43
CA ARG A 95 -1.56 6.35 -31.15
C ARG A 95 -1.08 5.06 -31.83
N GLU A 96 0.07 5.06 -32.50
CA GLU A 96 0.62 3.87 -33.16
C GLU A 96 0.89 2.72 -32.16
N LEU A 97 1.37 3.03 -30.95
CA LEU A 97 1.48 2.06 -29.87
C LEU A 97 0.10 1.56 -29.40
N LEU A 98 -0.84 2.46 -29.13
CA LEU A 98 -2.17 2.08 -28.63
C LEU A 98 -2.98 1.28 -29.68
N ASP A 99 -2.82 1.57 -30.96
CA ASP A 99 -3.41 0.83 -32.08
C ASP A 99 -2.78 -0.56 -32.27
N THR A 100 -1.55 -0.77 -31.78
CA THR A 100 -0.92 -2.10 -31.69
C THR A 100 -1.52 -2.92 -30.54
N LEU A 101 -1.91 -2.26 -29.44
CA LEU A 101 -2.53 -2.89 -28.28
C LEU A 101 -4.03 -3.21 -28.49
N GLU A 102 -4.77 -2.28 -29.11
CA GLU A 102 -6.20 -2.41 -29.43
C GLU A 102 -6.46 -1.97 -30.88
N PRO A 103 -6.29 -2.88 -31.87
CA PRO A 103 -6.56 -2.57 -33.27
C PRO A 103 -8.04 -2.21 -33.50
N GLY A 104 -8.28 -1.03 -34.08
CA GLY A 104 -9.63 -0.46 -34.24
C GLY A 104 -10.01 0.54 -33.14
N GLY A 105 -9.33 0.50 -31.99
CA GLY A 105 -9.52 1.41 -30.87
C GLY A 105 -10.67 1.04 -29.92
N PRO A 106 -10.94 1.91 -28.92
CA PRO A 106 -11.76 1.64 -27.74
C PRO A 106 -13.12 1.03 -28.05
N ALA A 107 -13.25 -0.26 -27.80
CA ALA A 107 -14.46 -1.03 -28.04
C ALA A 107 -14.73 -2.04 -26.93
N GLY A 108 -15.97 -2.49 -26.81
CA GLY A 108 -16.32 -3.59 -25.91
C GLY A 108 -16.01 -3.30 -24.43
N ASP A 109 -15.48 -4.34 -23.78
CA ASP A 109 -15.60 -4.59 -22.34
C ASP A 109 -14.26 -4.37 -21.60
N VAL A 110 -13.15 -4.41 -22.36
CA VAL A 110 -11.81 -3.95 -22.00
C VAL A 110 -11.36 -2.96 -23.09
N GLN A 111 -10.93 -1.76 -22.70
CA GLN A 111 -10.52 -0.71 -23.66
C GLN A 111 -9.10 -0.24 -23.36
N VAL A 112 -8.34 0.14 -24.39
CA VAL A 112 -6.97 0.63 -24.21
C VAL A 112 -6.92 2.16 -24.22
N GLY A 113 -6.31 2.69 -23.17
CA GLY A 113 -6.05 4.12 -22.94
C GLY A 113 -4.55 4.37 -22.71
N PHE A 114 -4.24 5.41 -21.95
CA PHE A 114 -2.87 5.70 -21.51
C PHE A 114 -2.87 6.45 -20.17
N THR A 115 -1.77 6.37 -19.42
CA THR A 115 -1.51 7.23 -18.27
C THR A 115 -0.67 8.43 -18.69
N ALA A 116 -1.22 9.62 -18.48
CA ALA A 116 -0.58 10.89 -18.75
C ALA A 116 -0.04 11.48 -17.43
N THR A 117 1.24 11.28 -17.15
CA THR A 117 1.90 11.80 -15.94
C THR A 117 2.28 13.27 -16.09
N LEU A 118 2.06 14.07 -15.04
CA LEU A 118 2.46 15.47 -14.94
C LEU A 118 3.07 15.75 -13.57
N GLN A 119 4.37 16.06 -13.54
CA GLN A 119 5.09 16.50 -12.35
C GLN A 119 4.77 17.97 -12.06
N LEU A 120 4.16 18.26 -10.90
CA LEU A 120 3.60 19.58 -10.59
C LEU A 120 4.68 20.64 -10.31
N LEU A 121 5.77 20.29 -9.61
CA LEU A 121 6.91 21.21 -9.41
C LEU A 121 7.72 21.40 -10.70
N GLY A 122 7.72 20.39 -11.59
CA GLY A 122 8.31 20.46 -12.93
C GLY A 122 7.68 21.51 -13.86
N LEU A 123 6.51 22.08 -13.50
CA LEU A 123 5.82 23.10 -14.30
C LEU A 123 6.40 24.52 -14.18
N TYR A 124 7.30 24.76 -13.23
CA TYR A 124 7.77 26.11 -12.91
C TYR A 124 9.01 26.54 -13.69
N ARG A 125 8.99 27.79 -14.16
CA ARG A 125 10.16 28.48 -14.74
C ARG A 125 10.55 29.69 -13.93
N ARG A 126 11.82 30.07 -14.01
CA ARG A 126 12.33 31.30 -13.39
C ARG A 126 12.04 32.49 -14.28
N THR A 127 11.52 33.56 -13.70
CA THR A 127 11.25 34.85 -14.34
C THR A 127 11.86 35.99 -13.49
N PRO A 128 11.89 37.24 -13.99
CA PRO A 128 12.29 38.39 -13.17
C PRO A 128 11.42 38.63 -11.93
N ARG A 129 10.22 38.05 -11.86
CA ARG A 129 9.29 38.14 -10.70
C ARG A 129 9.44 36.97 -9.71
N GLY A 130 10.29 35.99 -10.01
CA GLY A 130 10.44 34.76 -9.23
C GLY A 130 9.99 33.53 -10.04
N TRP A 131 9.50 32.51 -9.34
CA TRP A 131 8.97 31.30 -9.96
C TRP A 131 7.53 31.49 -10.42
N GLU A 132 7.26 31.20 -11.68
CA GLU A 132 5.90 31.22 -12.26
C GLU A 132 5.67 29.88 -13.01
N ILE A 133 4.43 29.38 -13.00
CA ILE A 133 4.03 28.22 -13.83
C ILE A 133 4.21 28.60 -15.31
N ASP A 134 4.88 27.75 -16.10
CA ASP A 134 4.95 27.92 -17.55
C ASP A 134 3.66 27.40 -18.21
N PRO A 135 2.81 28.27 -18.80
CA PRO A 135 1.59 27.81 -19.46
C PRO A 135 1.88 26.87 -20.63
N ALA A 136 3.02 27.01 -21.31
CA ALA A 136 3.35 26.19 -22.48
C ALA A 136 3.60 24.71 -22.14
N LEU A 137 4.06 24.40 -20.92
CA LEU A 137 4.18 23.02 -20.44
C LEU A 137 2.79 22.40 -20.26
N VAL A 138 1.89 23.11 -19.58
CA VAL A 138 0.52 22.66 -19.34
C VAL A 138 -0.29 22.58 -20.64
N ASP A 139 -0.13 23.55 -21.54
CA ASP A 139 -0.79 23.56 -22.85
C ASP A 139 -0.33 22.39 -23.73
N SER A 140 0.96 22.03 -23.68
CA SER A 140 1.50 20.86 -24.40
C SER A 140 0.93 19.54 -23.87
N TYR A 141 0.84 19.40 -22.55
CA TYR A 141 0.24 18.24 -21.88
C TYR A 141 -1.25 18.09 -22.20
N LEU A 142 -2.01 19.18 -22.14
CA LEU A 142 -3.44 19.19 -22.47
C LEU A 142 -3.71 18.98 -23.97
N ARG A 143 -2.80 19.44 -24.84
CA ARG A 143 -2.84 19.16 -26.28
C ARG A 143 -2.69 17.66 -26.55
N LEU A 144 -1.74 16.98 -25.91
CA LEU A 144 -1.55 15.52 -26.01
C LEU A 144 -2.84 14.77 -25.63
N ILE A 145 -3.45 15.11 -24.48
CA ILE A 145 -4.73 14.54 -24.02
C ILE A 145 -5.88 14.77 -25.03
N THR A 146 -5.86 15.90 -25.72
CA THR A 146 -6.86 16.26 -26.74
C THR A 146 -6.65 15.49 -28.04
N GLU A 147 -5.40 15.38 -28.51
CA GLU A 147 -4.99 14.74 -29.77
C GLU A 147 -5.00 13.20 -29.74
N VAL A 148 -4.78 12.59 -28.58
CA VAL A 148 -4.90 11.14 -28.40
C VAL A 148 -6.36 10.80 -28.08
N GLN A 149 -7.09 10.31 -29.08
CA GLN A 149 -8.51 9.97 -28.98
C GLN A 149 -8.72 8.57 -28.35
N ARG A 150 -8.27 8.44 -27.10
CA ARG A 150 -8.36 7.23 -26.27
C ARG A 150 -8.74 7.63 -24.82
N PRO A 151 -9.27 6.71 -24.00
CA PRO A 151 -9.38 6.91 -22.56
C PRO A 151 -8.04 7.32 -21.94
N VAL A 152 -8.05 8.17 -20.92
CA VAL A 152 -6.83 8.63 -20.25
C VAL A 152 -6.97 8.61 -18.73
N VAL A 153 -5.92 8.14 -18.07
CA VAL A 153 -5.69 8.33 -16.62
C VAL A 153 -4.72 9.51 -16.49
N VAL A 154 -5.17 10.59 -15.86
CA VAL A 154 -4.33 11.76 -15.56
C VAL A 154 -3.61 11.49 -14.24
N TYR A 155 -2.29 11.55 -14.21
CA TYR A 155 -1.52 11.41 -12.97
C TYR A 155 -0.87 12.75 -12.60
N LEU A 156 -1.36 13.37 -11.53
CA LEU A 156 -0.83 14.64 -11.00
C LEU A 156 0.19 14.33 -9.89
N ALA A 157 1.45 14.19 -10.28
CA ALA A 157 2.55 13.80 -9.40
C ALA A 157 3.04 14.99 -8.55
N ALA A 158 3.10 14.76 -7.24
CA ALA A 158 3.59 15.67 -6.20
C ALA A 158 4.16 14.89 -5.01
N ASN A 159 4.71 13.70 -5.27
CA ASN A 159 5.38 12.85 -4.29
C ASN A 159 6.90 13.06 -4.35
N HIS A 160 7.66 12.04 -3.98
CA HIS A 160 9.12 12.08 -3.96
C HIS A 160 9.78 12.03 -5.36
N PHE A 161 9.05 11.65 -6.42
CA PHE A 161 9.52 11.69 -7.81
C PHE A 161 9.27 13.03 -8.51
N ASP A 162 8.54 13.97 -7.91
CA ASP A 162 8.34 15.35 -8.40
C ASP A 162 9.61 16.19 -8.14
N ALA A 163 10.74 15.70 -8.67
CA ALA A 163 12.10 16.12 -8.34
C ALA A 163 12.86 16.73 -9.53
N VAL A 164 12.24 16.78 -10.73
CA VAL A 164 12.84 17.28 -11.97
C VAL A 164 12.65 18.80 -12.10
N GLY A 165 13.65 19.47 -12.68
CA GLY A 165 13.62 20.89 -13.01
C GLY A 165 14.50 21.77 -12.10
N PRO A 166 14.45 23.09 -12.30
CA PRO A 166 15.30 24.01 -11.55
C PRO A 166 14.67 24.46 -10.21
N LEU A 167 13.33 24.50 -10.08
CA LEU A 167 12.66 24.80 -8.82
C LEU A 167 12.91 23.73 -7.75
N THR A 168 12.86 22.45 -8.13
CA THR A 168 13.04 21.33 -7.19
C THR A 168 14.43 21.30 -6.56
N ARG A 169 15.45 21.80 -7.27
CA ARG A 169 16.81 22.02 -6.73
C ARG A 169 16.81 23.07 -5.62
N GLU A 170 16.30 24.28 -5.89
CA GLU A 170 16.18 25.36 -4.89
C GLU A 170 15.36 24.90 -3.67
N LEU A 171 14.25 24.18 -3.88
CA LEU A 171 13.43 23.66 -2.80
C LEU A 171 14.12 22.57 -1.97
N SER A 172 14.99 21.75 -2.58
CA SER A 172 15.72 20.68 -1.87
C SER A 172 16.88 21.18 -1.00
N GLU A 173 17.26 22.46 -1.09
CA GLU A 173 18.28 23.08 -0.25
C GLU A 173 17.72 23.62 1.08
N ASP A 174 16.41 23.81 1.18
CA ASP A 174 15.73 24.33 2.37
C ASP A 174 15.11 23.18 3.19
N PRO A 175 15.63 22.88 4.40
CA PRO A 175 15.19 21.74 5.21
C PRO A 175 13.72 21.85 5.67
N ARG A 176 13.08 23.01 5.58
CA ARG A 176 11.63 23.15 5.84
C ARG A 176 10.77 22.38 4.85
N ASN A 177 11.30 22.13 3.65
CA ASN A 177 10.61 21.38 2.60
C ASN A 177 10.79 19.87 2.73
N LEU A 178 11.65 19.39 3.64
CA LEU A 178 12.11 18.00 3.69
C LEU A 178 11.63 17.28 4.95
N MET A 179 11.42 15.98 4.80
CA MET A 179 11.30 15.02 5.88
C MET A 179 12.68 14.69 6.43
N LEU A 180 12.85 14.75 7.75
CA LEU A 180 14.14 14.57 8.42
C LEU A 180 14.19 13.28 9.24
N LEU A 181 15.35 12.63 9.29
CA LEU A 181 15.70 11.53 10.16
C LEU A 181 15.99 12.05 11.59
N PRO A 182 16.11 11.17 12.61
CA PRO A 182 16.42 11.56 13.99
C PRO A 182 17.71 12.37 14.20
N ASP A 183 18.66 12.31 13.24
CA ASP A 183 19.91 13.08 13.25
C ASP A 183 19.77 14.49 12.63
N GLY A 184 18.57 14.85 12.18
CA GLY A 184 18.27 16.15 11.57
C GLY A 184 18.60 16.26 10.08
N ARG A 185 19.05 15.18 9.43
CA ARG A 185 19.32 15.16 7.99
C ARG A 185 18.14 14.57 7.22
N ALA A 186 17.95 15.02 5.98
CA ALA A 186 17.05 14.34 5.06
C ALA A 186 17.67 12.98 4.66
N PRO A 187 16.85 11.93 4.43
CA PRO A 187 17.31 10.71 3.79
C PRO A 187 18.00 11.02 2.45
N GLU A 188 19.23 10.54 2.28
CA GLU A 188 19.88 10.42 0.98
C GLU A 188 19.39 9.11 0.36
N VAL A 189 18.71 9.20 -0.78
CA VAL A 189 17.97 8.12 -1.44
C VAL A 189 17.94 8.36 -2.95
N ASP A 190 18.22 7.33 -3.74
CA ASP A 190 18.09 7.33 -5.21
C ASP A 190 17.35 6.05 -5.64
N TYR A 191 16.25 6.17 -6.37
CA TYR A 191 15.40 5.01 -6.69
C TYR A 191 15.53 4.60 -8.16
N PHE A 192 16.06 3.40 -8.41
CA PHE A 192 16.53 2.95 -9.74
C PHE A 192 17.46 3.97 -10.43
N GLY A 193 18.19 4.80 -9.69
CA GLY A 193 19.03 5.87 -10.24
C GLY A 193 18.24 7.07 -10.80
N HIS A 194 16.94 7.18 -10.49
CA HIS A 194 16.21 8.44 -10.54
C HIS A 194 16.38 9.18 -9.22
N ARG A 195 16.68 10.48 -9.30
CA ARG A 195 16.69 11.37 -8.15
C ARG A 195 15.31 11.40 -7.51
N VAL A 196 15.25 11.09 -6.22
CA VAL A 196 14.07 11.32 -5.39
C VAL A 196 14.35 12.40 -4.34
N VAL A 197 13.31 13.08 -3.87
CA VAL A 197 13.45 14.08 -2.81
C VAL A 197 12.41 13.79 -1.72
N PRO A 198 12.82 13.57 -0.45
CA PRO A 198 11.91 13.21 0.63
C PRO A 198 11.17 14.45 1.14
N TYR A 199 10.28 15.01 0.33
CA TYR A 199 9.54 16.23 0.66
C TYR A 199 8.57 16.02 1.83
N THR A 200 8.45 17.01 2.72
CA THR A 200 7.55 16.96 3.88
C THR A 200 6.09 16.66 3.51
N LEU A 201 5.42 15.88 4.36
CA LEU A 201 3.99 15.54 4.28
C LEU A 201 3.12 16.42 5.19
N LEU A 202 3.73 17.39 5.87
CA LEU A 202 2.99 18.44 6.58
C LEU A 202 2.15 19.23 5.56
N THR A 203 0.90 19.54 5.89
CA THR A 203 -0.07 20.16 4.97
C THR A 203 -0.09 21.70 5.02
N ASP A 204 0.84 22.31 5.74
CA ASP A 204 0.89 23.76 5.94
C ASP A 204 1.24 24.46 4.59
N PRO A 205 0.37 25.35 4.07
CA PRO A 205 0.60 26.03 2.79
C PRO A 205 1.74 27.06 2.82
N ASP A 206 2.19 27.49 4.00
CA ASP A 206 3.29 28.45 4.15
C ASP A 206 4.68 27.78 4.05
N ILE A 207 4.72 26.44 4.07
CA ILE A 207 5.93 25.67 3.72
C ILE A 207 6.22 25.90 2.21
N PRO A 208 7.43 26.32 1.81
CA PRO A 208 7.71 26.76 0.44
C PRO A 208 7.34 25.76 -0.65
N VAL A 209 7.62 24.45 -0.49
CA VAL A 209 7.25 23.42 -1.46
C VAL A 209 5.73 23.26 -1.60
N ASN A 210 4.99 23.38 -0.50
CA ASN A 210 3.53 23.21 -0.49
C ASN A 210 2.82 24.35 -1.23
N ARG A 211 3.32 25.58 -1.09
CA ARG A 211 2.82 26.73 -1.86
C ARG A 211 2.79 26.41 -3.36
N TYR A 212 3.90 25.94 -3.91
CA TYR A 212 4.02 25.61 -5.33
C TYR A 212 3.20 24.38 -5.72
N ARG A 213 3.26 23.29 -4.95
CA ARG A 213 2.44 22.09 -5.19
C ARG A 213 0.94 22.39 -5.24
N PHE A 214 0.44 23.17 -4.28
CA PHE A 214 -0.96 23.54 -4.18
C PHE A 214 -1.37 24.59 -5.24
N GLU A 215 -0.49 25.49 -5.65
CA GLU A 215 -0.74 26.42 -6.75
C GLU A 215 -0.82 25.67 -8.10
N ALA A 216 0.17 24.82 -8.40
CA ALA A 216 0.20 23.99 -9.60
C ALA A 216 -1.02 23.06 -9.69
N LEU A 217 -1.38 22.38 -8.59
CA LEU A 217 -2.59 21.55 -8.54
C LEU A 217 -3.85 22.36 -8.89
N ARG A 218 -4.05 23.53 -8.27
CA ARG A 218 -5.21 24.40 -8.57
C ARG A 218 -5.19 24.90 -10.02
N TYR A 219 -4.02 25.21 -10.56
CA TYR A 219 -3.87 25.65 -11.94
C TYR A 219 -4.27 24.52 -12.91
N VAL A 220 -3.63 23.36 -12.80
CA VAL A 220 -3.88 22.20 -13.68
C VAL A 220 -5.33 21.71 -13.55
N ALA A 221 -5.86 21.59 -12.34
CA ALA A 221 -7.25 21.19 -12.10
C ALA A 221 -8.26 22.09 -12.84
N ARG A 222 -8.11 23.42 -12.75
CA ARG A 222 -8.96 24.36 -13.49
C ARG A 222 -8.76 24.26 -15.01
N ARG A 223 -7.54 24.03 -15.49
CA ARG A 223 -7.27 23.86 -16.93
C ARG A 223 -7.85 22.56 -17.48
N LEU A 224 -7.85 21.46 -16.71
CA LEU A 224 -8.53 20.21 -17.03
C LEU A 224 -10.06 20.41 -17.07
N GLN A 225 -10.62 21.10 -16.08
CA GLN A 225 -12.06 21.41 -16.02
C GLN A 225 -12.54 22.37 -17.12
N ALA A 226 -11.62 23.09 -17.76
CA ALA A 226 -11.87 23.96 -18.92
C ALA A 226 -11.69 23.28 -20.29
N LEU A 227 -11.31 21.99 -20.33
CA LEU A 227 -11.27 21.23 -21.58
C LEU A 227 -12.68 21.06 -22.18
N PRO A 228 -12.82 20.82 -23.50
CA PRO A 228 -14.10 20.44 -24.09
C PRO A 228 -14.69 19.20 -23.41
N ALA A 229 -16.00 19.14 -23.24
CA ALA A 229 -16.69 18.05 -22.53
C ALA A 229 -16.29 16.65 -23.06
N ALA A 230 -16.26 16.48 -24.39
CA ALA A 230 -15.84 15.23 -25.03
C ALA A 230 -14.39 14.79 -24.71
N VAL A 231 -13.52 15.71 -24.25
CA VAL A 231 -12.18 15.37 -23.73
C VAL A 231 -12.25 15.03 -22.24
N GLN A 232 -13.03 15.79 -21.45
CA GLN A 232 -13.28 15.49 -20.03
C GLN A 232 -13.91 14.10 -19.82
N ASP A 233 -14.77 13.66 -20.74
CA ASP A 233 -15.42 12.35 -20.71
C ASP A 233 -14.41 11.20 -20.92
N ARG A 234 -13.36 11.43 -21.73
CA ARG A 234 -12.25 10.45 -21.91
C ARG A 234 -11.32 10.37 -20.70
N ILE A 235 -11.28 11.37 -19.82
CA ILE A 235 -10.54 11.27 -18.56
C ILE A 235 -11.31 10.31 -17.64
N VAL A 236 -10.80 9.10 -17.45
CA VAL A 236 -11.48 8.06 -16.64
C VAL A 236 -11.10 8.11 -15.16
N ALA A 237 -9.92 8.63 -14.87
CA ALA A 237 -9.40 8.85 -13.52
C ALA A 237 -8.39 10.00 -13.49
N VAL A 238 -8.28 10.62 -12.33
CA VAL A 238 -7.19 11.53 -11.94
C VAL A 238 -6.55 10.94 -10.67
N THR A 239 -5.33 10.43 -10.77
CA THR A 239 -4.57 9.96 -9.60
C THR A 239 -3.84 11.15 -8.97
N LEU A 240 -3.98 11.27 -7.65
CA LEU A 240 -3.54 12.45 -6.89
C LEU A 240 -2.25 12.18 -6.12
N ALA A 241 -1.33 13.15 -6.16
CA ALA A 241 -0.02 13.19 -5.49
C ALA A 241 0.98 12.10 -5.92
N GLY A 242 0.54 10.87 -6.19
CA GLY A 242 1.42 9.72 -6.39
C GLY A 242 1.56 8.89 -5.13
N GLU A 243 2.38 7.83 -5.20
CA GLU A 243 2.72 7.04 -4.03
C GLU A 243 3.39 7.93 -2.97
N VAL A 244 2.78 8.03 -1.79
CA VAL A 244 3.20 8.93 -0.71
C VAL A 244 3.26 8.17 0.61
N HIS A 245 4.44 8.21 1.23
CA HIS A 245 4.76 7.48 2.44
C HIS A 245 5.87 8.21 3.19
N GLN A 246 6.06 7.85 4.45
CA GLN A 246 7.23 8.27 5.22
C GLN A 246 8.49 7.58 4.69
N PHE A 247 9.65 8.20 4.89
CA PHE A 247 10.95 7.67 4.48
C PHE A 247 11.72 7.04 5.65
N PHE A 248 12.78 6.35 5.28
CA PHE A 248 13.74 5.66 6.14
C PHE A 248 15.07 5.53 5.35
N PRO A 249 16.20 5.25 6.01
CA PRO A 249 17.47 5.02 5.33
C PRO A 249 17.42 3.75 4.45
N ASP A 250 18.17 3.71 3.35
CA ASP A 250 18.32 2.52 2.49
C ASP A 250 17.01 2.03 1.84
N PHE A 251 16.07 2.96 1.61
CA PHE A 251 14.75 2.73 0.99
C PHE A 251 14.86 1.97 -0.34
N GLU A 252 15.88 2.28 -1.14
CA GLU A 252 16.11 1.71 -2.46
C GLU A 252 16.55 0.24 -2.44
N ASN A 253 17.18 -0.25 -1.36
CA ASN A 253 17.71 -1.61 -1.27
C ASN A 253 16.89 -2.55 -0.37
N GLY A 254 16.05 -2.03 0.54
CA GLY A 254 15.30 -2.90 1.46
C GLY A 254 14.06 -2.30 2.12
N MET A 255 12.87 -2.75 1.70
CA MET A 255 11.56 -2.35 2.28
C MET A 255 11.22 -3.01 3.63
N GLY A 256 12.21 -3.57 4.32
CA GLY A 256 12.04 -4.50 5.44
C GLY A 256 13.18 -4.44 6.46
N ASP A 257 13.66 -3.25 6.81
CA ASP A 257 14.45 -3.10 8.04
C ASP A 257 13.54 -3.31 9.26
N HIS A 258 13.89 -4.31 10.07
CA HIS A 258 13.26 -4.60 11.37
C HIS A 258 14.27 -4.53 12.53
N GLY A 259 15.48 -4.05 12.27
CA GLY A 259 16.57 -3.93 13.22
C GLY A 259 16.57 -2.58 13.93
N ALA A 260 17.57 -1.75 13.66
CA ALA A 260 17.73 -0.42 14.24
C ALA A 260 16.90 0.64 13.51
N GLN A 261 15.60 0.35 13.35
CA GLN A 261 14.64 1.11 12.53
C GLN A 261 14.72 2.62 12.79
N LYS A 262 15.01 3.37 11.72
CA LYS A 262 14.91 4.83 11.67
C LYS A 262 13.85 5.21 10.64
N THR A 263 13.16 6.31 10.89
CA THR A 263 12.06 6.79 10.04
C THR A 263 12.13 8.31 9.89
N THR A 264 11.25 8.87 9.07
CA THR A 264 10.87 10.28 9.09
C THR A 264 9.45 10.45 9.68
N ASP A 265 8.99 11.64 10.07
CA ASP A 265 9.64 12.95 9.97
C ASP A 265 9.93 13.54 11.35
N TYR A 266 11.21 13.71 11.69
CA TYR A 266 11.69 14.33 12.93
C TYR A 266 11.98 15.83 12.79
N SER A 267 11.49 16.49 11.73
CA SER A 267 11.48 17.95 11.63
C SER A 267 10.81 18.59 12.86
N ALA A 268 11.27 19.77 13.26
CA ALA A 268 10.76 20.45 14.45
C ALA A 268 9.23 20.70 14.38
N ALA A 269 8.71 21.00 13.19
CA ALA A 269 7.29 21.16 12.94
C ALA A 269 6.52 19.84 13.06
N SER A 270 7.08 18.72 12.60
CA SER A 270 6.47 17.39 12.75
C SER A 270 6.43 16.93 14.21
N VAL A 271 7.51 17.10 14.97
CA VAL A 271 7.56 16.78 16.41
C VAL A 271 6.57 17.64 17.21
N GLU A 272 6.41 18.91 16.85
CA GLU A 272 5.40 19.78 17.46
C GLU A 272 3.96 19.35 17.09
N GLY A 273 3.73 18.95 15.83
CA GLY A 273 2.46 18.36 15.42
C GLY A 273 2.12 17.06 16.17
N PHE A 274 3.11 16.25 16.52
CA PHE A 274 2.93 15.05 17.36
C PHE A 274 2.52 15.38 18.79
N ARG A 275 3.09 16.43 19.40
CA ARG A 275 2.63 16.91 20.72
C ARG A 275 1.17 17.34 20.69
N ARG A 276 0.76 18.06 19.63
CA ARG A 276 -0.65 18.44 19.41
C ARG A 276 -1.54 17.22 19.15
N TYR A 277 -1.02 16.15 18.52
CA TYR A 277 -1.75 14.89 18.36
C TYR A 277 -2.00 14.21 19.71
N LEU A 278 -0.98 14.12 20.57
CA LEU A 278 -1.14 13.61 21.94
C LEU A 278 -2.11 14.47 22.75
N GLU A 279 -2.05 15.80 22.63
CA GLU A 279 -2.99 16.72 23.29
C GLU A 279 -4.44 16.50 22.83
N ARG A 280 -4.68 16.37 21.52
CA ARG A 280 -6.02 16.03 20.98
C ARG A 280 -6.53 14.68 21.45
N ARG A 281 -5.64 13.69 21.55
CA ARG A 281 -5.99 12.30 21.86
C ARG A 281 -6.26 12.06 23.33
N ASP A 282 -5.44 12.61 24.21
CA ASP A 282 -5.53 12.41 25.66
C ASP A 282 -6.29 13.53 26.38
N GLY A 283 -6.53 14.66 25.72
CA GLY A 283 -7.32 15.80 26.21
C GLY A 283 -6.66 16.62 27.33
N SER A 284 -5.71 16.03 28.08
CA SER A 284 -4.91 16.70 29.09
C SER A 284 -3.57 16.00 29.32
N LEU A 285 -2.58 16.76 29.78
CA LEU A 285 -1.28 16.23 30.19
C LEU A 285 -1.38 15.23 31.36
N ALA A 286 -2.37 15.41 32.24
CA ALA A 286 -2.60 14.51 33.38
C ALA A 286 -3.04 13.11 32.90
N ALA A 287 -4.04 13.04 32.02
CA ALA A 287 -4.50 11.79 31.42
C ALA A 287 -3.39 11.11 30.59
N LEU A 288 -2.61 11.89 29.84
CA LEU A 288 -1.44 11.37 29.12
C LEU A 288 -0.41 10.76 30.10
N ASN A 289 -0.05 11.48 31.16
CA ASN A 289 0.89 11.00 32.17
C ASN A 289 0.40 9.73 32.88
N GLU A 290 -0.90 9.64 33.18
CA GLU A 290 -1.52 8.45 33.76
C GLU A 290 -1.41 7.26 32.80
N ARG A 291 -1.90 7.40 31.55
CA ARG A 291 -1.83 6.36 30.51
C ARG A 291 -0.40 5.91 30.23
N LEU A 292 0.54 6.85 30.17
CA LEU A 292 1.94 6.56 29.89
C LEU A 292 2.73 6.15 31.14
N GLY A 293 2.19 6.20 32.36
CA GLY A 293 2.98 6.04 33.59
C GLY A 293 4.17 7.01 33.65
N ALA A 294 3.95 8.26 33.22
CA ALA A 294 4.97 9.30 33.04
C ALA A 294 4.76 10.48 34.02
N ARG A 295 5.68 11.44 34.00
CA ARG A 295 5.64 12.67 34.83
C ARG A 295 6.14 13.90 34.06
N PHE A 296 5.68 14.07 32.82
CA PHE A 296 5.94 15.28 32.04
C PHE A 296 5.28 16.50 32.71
N ALA A 297 5.99 17.61 32.81
CA ALA A 297 5.48 18.88 33.34
C ALA A 297 4.81 19.76 32.26
N SER A 298 5.08 19.49 30.98
CA SER A 298 4.38 20.09 29.84
C SER A 298 4.48 19.18 28.60
N PHE A 299 3.58 19.37 27.61
CA PHE A 299 3.69 18.67 26.32
C PHE A 299 5.02 18.98 25.60
N ALA A 300 5.61 20.16 25.80
CA ALA A 300 6.88 20.56 25.21
C ALA A 300 8.09 19.71 25.67
N GLN A 301 8.00 19.03 26.82
CA GLN A 301 9.03 18.09 27.26
C GLN A 301 9.02 16.78 26.47
N ILE A 302 7.89 16.43 25.87
CA ILE A 302 7.73 15.17 25.13
C ILE A 302 8.57 15.24 23.84
N GLN A 303 9.33 14.17 23.60
CA GLN A 303 10.09 13.93 22.37
C GLN A 303 9.41 12.82 21.58
N ALA A 304 9.55 12.84 20.25
CA ALA A 304 9.24 11.68 19.43
C ALA A 304 10.24 10.55 19.78
N PRO A 305 9.78 9.30 20.00
CA PRO A 305 10.66 8.16 20.25
C PRO A 305 11.62 7.94 19.08
N ARG A 306 12.91 7.73 19.37
CA ARG A 306 13.96 7.79 18.33
C ARG A 306 15.29 7.09 18.68
N ARG A 307 15.39 6.44 19.84
CA ARG A 307 16.63 5.84 20.37
C ARG A 307 16.39 4.39 20.77
N ASP A 308 17.41 3.54 20.84
CA ASP A 308 17.25 2.16 21.32
C ASP A 308 17.63 2.03 22.81
N ALA A 309 16.63 1.98 23.70
CA ALA A 309 16.80 1.77 25.15
C ALA A 309 17.16 0.33 25.55
N ARG A 310 17.27 -0.58 24.58
CA ARG A 310 17.85 -1.91 24.78
C ARG A 310 19.37 -1.85 24.65
N ALA A 311 19.88 -1.02 23.73
CA ALA A 311 21.29 -0.81 23.48
C ALA A 311 21.94 0.15 24.49
N ASP A 312 21.25 1.23 24.88
CA ASP A 312 21.70 2.17 25.91
C ASP A 312 20.69 2.27 27.07
N PRO A 313 20.99 1.71 28.26
CA PRO A 313 20.13 1.80 29.44
C PRO A 313 19.91 3.22 29.99
N GLN A 314 20.68 4.23 29.56
CA GLN A 314 20.45 5.64 29.94
C GLN A 314 19.34 6.30 29.12
N VAL A 315 18.91 5.69 28.01
CA VAL A 315 17.76 6.15 27.22
C VAL A 315 16.47 5.86 28.00
N PRO A 316 15.60 6.86 28.25
CA PRO A 316 14.30 6.61 28.85
C PRO A 316 13.47 5.66 27.99
N VAL A 317 12.74 4.72 28.61
CA VAL A 317 11.89 3.75 27.89
C VAL A 317 10.87 4.44 26.95
N LEU A 318 10.42 5.64 27.30
CA LEU A 318 9.49 6.43 26.46
C LEU A 318 10.15 7.04 25.21
N GLU A 319 11.47 7.06 25.10
CA GLU A 319 12.21 7.39 23.87
C GLU A 319 12.58 6.16 23.02
N HIS A 320 12.30 4.94 23.52
CA HIS A 320 12.63 3.72 22.81
C HIS A 320 11.87 3.59 21.49
N TYR A 321 12.59 3.37 20.39
CA TYR A 321 12.03 3.13 19.07
C TYR A 321 12.84 2.07 18.33
N ASP A 322 12.12 1.06 17.83
CA ASP A 322 12.54 0.02 16.89
C ASP A 322 11.25 -0.58 16.26
N ALA A 323 11.38 -1.62 15.43
CA ALA A 323 10.22 -2.26 14.77
C ALA A 323 9.22 -2.93 15.73
N ALA A 324 9.66 -3.30 16.94
CA ALA A 324 8.86 -3.96 17.97
C ALA A 324 8.32 -2.99 19.05
N ALA A 325 8.86 -1.78 19.17
CA ALA A 325 8.59 -0.85 20.26
C ALA A 325 7.10 -0.46 20.39
N ALA A 326 6.35 -0.48 19.28
CA ALA A 326 4.90 -0.25 19.26
C ALA A 326 4.06 -1.39 19.90
N GLY A 327 4.69 -2.52 20.28
CA GLY A 327 4.09 -3.62 21.02
C GLY A 327 3.81 -4.90 20.19
N THR A 328 4.32 -4.98 18.97
CA THR A 328 4.13 -6.12 18.06
C THR A 328 5.47 -6.71 17.63
N LEU A 329 5.64 -8.02 17.72
CA LEU A 329 6.79 -8.75 17.18
C LEU A 329 6.39 -9.45 15.87
N ALA A 330 7.00 -9.06 14.75
CA ALA A 330 6.78 -9.74 13.48
C ALA A 330 7.32 -11.18 13.53
N VAL A 331 6.45 -12.14 13.24
CA VAL A 331 6.82 -13.54 12.99
C VAL A 331 6.43 -13.86 11.55
N ALA A 332 7.43 -13.93 10.67
CA ALA A 332 7.20 -13.99 9.23
C ALA A 332 8.24 -14.84 8.51
N GLY A 333 7.82 -15.38 7.37
CA GLY A 333 8.62 -16.29 6.58
C GLY A 333 8.02 -16.52 5.20
N TRP A 334 8.45 -17.62 4.60
CA TRP A 334 7.83 -18.21 3.44
C TRP A 334 7.82 -19.74 3.54
N LEU A 335 6.84 -20.37 2.89
CA LEU A 335 6.68 -21.80 2.81
C LEU A 335 6.17 -22.18 1.42
N TRP A 336 6.91 -23.05 0.75
CA TRP A 336 6.58 -23.61 -0.57
C TRP A 336 6.19 -25.07 -0.42
N ASP A 337 4.96 -25.39 -0.79
CA ASP A 337 4.39 -26.74 -0.74
C ASP A 337 3.84 -27.13 -2.12
N PRO A 338 4.71 -27.60 -3.05
CA PRO A 338 4.32 -27.94 -4.42
C PRO A 338 3.34 -29.12 -4.51
N ARG A 339 3.12 -29.85 -3.41
CA ARG A 339 2.21 -31.01 -3.34
C ARG A 339 0.89 -30.72 -2.62
N GLY A 340 0.67 -29.50 -2.13
CA GLY A 340 -0.58 -29.10 -1.47
C GLY A 340 -0.98 -29.96 -0.27
N ARG A 341 0.00 -30.38 0.54
CA ARG A 341 -0.20 -31.18 1.76
C ARG A 341 -0.55 -30.33 2.99
N ILE A 342 -0.24 -29.04 2.98
CA ILE A 342 -0.45 -28.15 4.13
C ILE A 342 -1.78 -27.40 4.01
N ASP A 343 -2.74 -27.74 4.88
CA ASP A 343 -4.08 -27.12 4.97
C ASP A 343 -4.03 -25.72 5.62
N GLY A 344 -2.88 -25.32 6.14
CA GLY A 344 -2.64 -24.02 6.74
C GLY A 344 -1.67 -24.05 7.91
N LEU A 345 -1.40 -22.86 8.43
CA LEU A 345 -0.48 -22.61 9.52
C LEU A 345 -1.24 -22.09 10.74
N ASP A 346 -0.77 -22.46 11.93
CA ASP A 346 -1.32 -22.11 13.23
C ASP A 346 -0.22 -21.53 14.13
N LEU A 347 -0.52 -20.47 14.87
CA LEU A 347 0.36 -19.90 15.89
C LEU A 347 0.03 -20.50 17.26
N TYR A 348 1.06 -20.94 17.96
CA TYR A 348 1.01 -21.24 19.39
C TYR A 348 1.96 -20.31 20.14
N LEU A 349 1.52 -19.77 21.28
CA LEU A 349 2.34 -18.97 22.20
C LEU A 349 2.32 -19.64 23.57
N ASP A 350 3.48 -20.02 24.10
CA ASP A 350 3.61 -20.71 25.38
C ASP A 350 2.64 -21.91 25.50
N ALA A 351 2.66 -22.78 24.47
CA ALA A 351 1.75 -23.91 24.25
C ALA A 351 0.25 -23.59 24.04
N ARG A 352 -0.18 -22.32 24.12
CA ARG A 352 -1.58 -21.93 23.89
C ARG A 352 -1.81 -21.64 22.41
N TYR A 353 -2.90 -22.16 21.85
CA TYR A 353 -3.31 -21.83 20.49
C TYR A 353 -3.77 -20.36 20.42
N MET A 354 -3.21 -19.59 19.49
CA MET A 354 -3.53 -18.18 19.30
C MET A 354 -4.43 -17.93 18.09
N GLY A 355 -4.40 -18.80 17.08
CA GLY A 355 -5.18 -18.67 15.86
C GLY A 355 -4.41 -19.12 14.60
N PRO A 356 -5.06 -19.08 13.43
CA PRO A 356 -4.40 -19.35 12.16
C PRO A 356 -3.43 -18.22 11.77
N VAL A 357 -2.36 -18.57 11.07
CA VAL A 357 -1.38 -17.61 10.53
C VAL A 357 -1.72 -17.30 9.08
N PRO A 358 -1.89 -16.01 8.70
CA PRO A 358 -2.07 -15.59 7.31
C PRO A 358 -0.96 -16.12 6.39
N ARG A 359 -1.37 -16.74 5.28
CA ARG A 359 -0.51 -17.27 4.22
C ARG A 359 -0.88 -16.65 2.86
N GLU A 360 -0.17 -17.07 1.81
CA GLU A 360 -0.31 -16.57 0.43
C GLU A 360 0.14 -15.11 0.27
N LEU A 361 0.98 -14.61 1.19
CA LEU A 361 1.57 -13.29 1.07
C LEU A 361 2.65 -13.27 -0.03
N HIS A 362 2.85 -12.08 -0.57
CA HIS A 362 3.73 -11.83 -1.69
C HIS A 362 5.22 -11.90 -1.30
N ARG A 363 5.99 -12.69 -2.06
CA ARG A 363 7.44 -12.88 -1.96
C ARG A 363 8.07 -13.08 -3.34
N LEU A 364 8.24 -11.97 -4.06
CA LEU A 364 8.88 -11.98 -5.38
C LEU A 364 10.35 -12.38 -5.31
N ASP A 365 11.05 -11.96 -4.26
CA ASP A 365 12.43 -12.29 -3.94
C ASP A 365 12.65 -13.81 -3.95
N VAL A 366 11.81 -14.56 -3.23
CA VAL A 366 11.88 -16.03 -3.15
C VAL A 366 11.61 -16.65 -4.51
N TYR A 367 10.59 -16.17 -5.22
CA TYR A 367 10.25 -16.63 -6.56
C TYR A 367 11.36 -16.35 -7.59
N ARG A 368 12.04 -15.20 -7.51
CA ARG A 368 13.19 -14.88 -8.38
C ARG A 368 14.40 -15.76 -8.05
N ALA A 369 14.67 -15.99 -6.76
CA ALA A 369 15.88 -16.67 -6.29
C ALA A 369 15.83 -18.20 -6.43
N LEU A 370 14.66 -18.84 -6.23
CA LEU A 370 14.53 -20.30 -6.16
C LEU A 370 13.79 -20.83 -7.38
N GLU A 371 14.50 -21.53 -8.28
CA GLU A 371 13.93 -22.09 -9.52
C GLU A 371 12.63 -22.88 -9.26
N ALA A 372 12.65 -23.79 -8.29
CA ALA A 372 11.54 -24.67 -7.93
C ALA A 372 10.26 -23.97 -7.40
N VAL A 373 10.32 -22.68 -7.07
CA VAL A 373 9.16 -21.89 -6.58
C VAL A 373 8.47 -21.21 -7.76
N ASP A 374 7.35 -21.77 -8.23
CA ASP A 374 6.67 -21.32 -9.46
C ASP A 374 5.68 -20.14 -9.26
N THR A 375 5.44 -19.76 -8.00
CA THR A 375 4.55 -18.67 -7.60
C THR A 375 5.19 -17.80 -6.50
N PRO A 376 5.04 -16.47 -6.58
CA PRO A 376 5.49 -15.57 -5.51
C PRO A 376 4.54 -15.51 -4.30
N ASN A 377 3.39 -16.21 -4.29
CA ASN A 377 2.44 -16.15 -3.17
C ASN A 377 2.74 -17.24 -2.10
N VAL A 378 3.98 -17.24 -1.59
CA VAL A 378 4.50 -18.25 -0.64
C VAL A 378 4.76 -17.70 0.77
N GLY A 379 4.56 -16.40 0.98
CA GLY A 379 4.81 -15.74 2.26
C GLY A 379 3.76 -16.06 3.33
N PHE A 380 4.19 -16.03 4.59
CA PHE A 380 3.31 -15.99 5.76
C PHE A 380 3.79 -14.92 6.75
N ARG A 381 2.87 -14.31 7.51
CA ARG A 381 3.19 -13.29 8.53
C ARG A 381 2.11 -13.26 9.61
N ILE A 382 2.54 -13.07 10.85
CA ILE A 382 1.70 -12.59 11.95
C ILE A 382 2.48 -11.58 12.79
N ASP A 383 1.88 -10.44 13.09
CA ASP A 383 2.44 -9.43 13.99
C ASP A 383 1.93 -9.71 15.42
N LEU A 384 2.74 -10.42 16.20
CA LEU A 384 2.38 -10.90 17.53
C LEU A 384 2.34 -9.74 18.54
N ASP A 385 1.15 -9.38 19.00
CA ASP A 385 0.97 -8.48 20.15
C ASP A 385 1.55 -9.10 21.43
N TYR A 386 2.64 -8.52 21.92
CA TYR A 386 3.31 -8.97 23.14
C TYR A 386 2.98 -8.09 24.37
N ARG A 387 2.16 -7.03 24.22
CA ARG A 387 1.94 -6.01 25.27
C ARG A 387 1.27 -6.57 26.53
N ALA A 388 0.48 -7.64 26.38
CA ALA A 388 -0.21 -8.32 27.45
C ALA A 388 0.63 -9.44 28.12
N LEU A 389 1.86 -9.69 27.64
CA LEU A 389 2.73 -10.71 28.18
C LEU A 389 3.52 -10.17 29.39
N PRO A 390 3.70 -10.98 30.45
CA PRO A 390 4.54 -10.59 31.57
C PRO A 390 6.02 -10.51 31.15
N PRO A 391 6.87 -9.69 31.80
CA PRO A 391 8.30 -9.72 31.55
C PRO A 391 8.90 -11.11 31.78
N GLY A 392 9.73 -11.59 30.84
CA GLY A 392 10.27 -12.95 30.86
C GLY A 392 10.52 -13.53 29.47
N ARG A 393 10.94 -14.80 29.44
CA ARG A 393 11.14 -15.57 28.20
C ARG A 393 9.83 -16.20 27.75
N HIS A 394 9.52 -16.03 26.47
CA HIS A 394 8.35 -16.55 25.78
C HIS A 394 8.76 -17.41 24.58
N ARG A 395 7.82 -18.22 24.10
CA ARG A 395 8.01 -19.05 22.90
C ARG A 395 6.78 -19.02 22.01
N ALA A 396 6.95 -18.45 20.82
CA ALA A 396 6.04 -18.66 19.71
C ALA A 396 6.44 -19.91 18.91
N GLN A 397 5.47 -20.64 18.36
CA GLN A 397 5.68 -21.80 17.50
C GLN A 397 4.72 -21.73 16.31
N ILE A 398 5.25 -21.88 15.10
CA ILE A 398 4.48 -22.00 13.86
C ILE A 398 4.28 -23.48 13.57
N VAL A 399 3.04 -23.92 13.51
CA VAL A 399 2.64 -25.32 13.32
C VAL A 399 1.85 -25.45 12.02
N ALA A 400 2.24 -26.38 11.17
CA ALA A 400 1.51 -26.72 9.95
C ALA A 400 0.49 -27.84 10.21
N ARG A 401 -0.72 -27.68 9.68
CA ARG A 401 -1.76 -28.71 9.63
C ARG A 401 -1.67 -29.47 8.31
N SER A 402 -1.79 -30.80 8.37
CA SER A 402 -1.84 -31.67 7.19
C SER A 402 -2.76 -32.85 7.48
N GLY A 403 -4.03 -32.74 7.08
CA GLY A 403 -5.11 -33.60 7.50
C GLY A 403 -5.19 -33.71 9.04
N PRO A 404 -5.15 -34.93 9.61
CA PRO A 404 -5.13 -35.11 11.06
C PRO A 404 -3.75 -34.85 11.70
N ALA A 405 -2.68 -34.74 10.91
CA ALA A 405 -1.32 -34.58 11.39
C ALA A 405 -0.93 -33.11 11.61
N ARG A 406 0.04 -32.89 12.50
CA ARG A 406 0.64 -31.58 12.78
C ARG A 406 2.15 -31.66 12.72
N TYR A 407 2.76 -30.66 12.11
CA TYR A 407 4.21 -30.56 11.94
C TYR A 407 4.70 -29.24 12.52
N ARG A 408 5.82 -29.26 13.24
CA ARG A 408 6.52 -28.04 13.64
C ARG A 408 7.19 -27.43 12.42
N VAL A 409 6.88 -26.18 12.10
CA VAL A 409 7.59 -25.43 11.04
C VAL A 409 8.73 -24.63 11.68
N PHE A 410 8.40 -23.77 12.66
CA PHE A 410 9.37 -22.92 13.34
C PHE A 410 9.10 -22.81 14.84
N GLU A 411 10.17 -22.57 15.60
CA GLU A 411 10.13 -22.23 17.02
C GLU A 411 10.89 -20.92 17.22
N VAL A 412 10.22 -19.93 17.81
CA VAL A 412 10.67 -18.56 17.97
C VAL A 412 10.72 -18.23 19.46
N PRO A 413 11.88 -18.36 20.12
CA PRO A 413 12.07 -17.83 21.47
C PRO A 413 12.19 -16.30 21.41
N PHE A 414 11.66 -15.59 22.39
CA PHE A 414 11.87 -14.14 22.55
C PHE A 414 11.76 -13.74 24.02
N THR A 415 12.31 -12.59 24.39
CA THR A 415 12.24 -12.07 25.76
C THR A 415 11.49 -10.74 25.79
N VAL A 416 10.44 -10.66 26.61
CA VAL A 416 9.74 -9.40 26.93
C VAL A 416 10.48 -8.73 28.08
N LEU A 417 11.00 -7.53 27.82
CA LEU A 417 11.76 -6.75 28.78
C LEU A 417 10.84 -5.94 29.72
N PRO A 418 11.13 -5.88 31.03
CA PRO A 418 10.38 -5.04 31.95
C PRO A 418 10.64 -3.56 31.66
N ARG A 419 9.64 -2.73 31.98
CA ARG A 419 9.75 -1.26 31.92
C ARG A 419 10.73 -0.73 32.95
N ASP A 420 10.72 -1.28 34.17
CA ASP A 420 11.83 -1.11 35.10
C ASP A 420 12.97 -2.04 34.66
N ARG A 421 13.98 -1.46 34.02
CA ARG A 421 15.12 -2.19 33.44
C ARG A 421 16.07 -2.76 34.52
N ALA A 422 15.91 -2.37 35.80
CA ALA A 422 16.63 -2.97 36.93
C ALA A 422 15.94 -4.22 37.50
N ALA A 423 14.67 -4.47 37.14
CA ALA A 423 13.93 -5.62 37.62
C ALA A 423 14.49 -6.94 37.04
N ALA A 424 14.71 -7.93 37.91
CA ALA A 424 15.19 -9.24 37.50
C ALA A 424 14.16 -9.98 36.63
N LEU A 425 14.61 -10.54 35.51
CA LEU A 425 13.78 -11.36 34.62
C LEU A 425 13.52 -12.76 35.22
N PRO A 426 12.28 -13.28 35.15
CA PRO A 426 12.00 -14.67 35.52
C PRO A 426 12.78 -15.67 34.65
N THR A 427 13.45 -16.62 35.30
CA THR A 427 14.25 -17.67 34.62
C THR A 427 13.43 -18.89 34.17
N ARG A 428 12.10 -18.85 34.35
CA ARG A 428 11.19 -19.95 33.98
C ARG A 428 11.26 -20.22 32.48
N ARG A 429 11.48 -21.48 32.09
CA ARG A 429 11.38 -21.91 30.69
C ARG A 429 9.92 -21.83 30.22
N PRO A 430 9.62 -21.17 29.08
CA PRO A 430 8.26 -21.13 28.54
C PRO A 430 7.80 -22.54 28.11
N PRO A 431 6.53 -22.91 28.35
CA PRO A 431 5.96 -24.14 27.81
C PRO A 431 5.89 -24.11 26.27
N GLY A 432 5.56 -25.24 25.66
CA GLY A 432 5.46 -25.36 24.20
C GLY A 432 4.67 -26.60 23.81
N VAL A 433 4.29 -26.67 22.54
CA VAL A 433 3.70 -27.85 21.91
C VAL A 433 4.83 -28.82 21.56
N PHE A 434 4.64 -30.11 21.87
CA PHE A 434 5.60 -31.18 21.66
C PHE A 434 4.93 -32.36 20.91
N GLY A 435 5.71 -33.39 20.56
CA GLY A 435 5.20 -34.60 19.91
C GLY A 435 4.85 -34.45 18.42
N MET A 436 5.27 -33.36 17.79
CA MET A 436 5.11 -33.12 16.35
C MET A 436 6.40 -33.48 15.63
N ALA A 437 6.29 -34.08 14.43
CA ALA A 437 7.40 -34.20 13.50
C ALA A 437 7.80 -32.81 12.97
N ASP A 438 9.02 -32.69 12.43
CA ASP A 438 9.45 -31.46 11.78
C ASP A 438 8.86 -31.36 10.37
N ALA A 439 8.41 -30.18 9.95
CA ALA A 439 7.82 -29.98 8.63
C ALA A 439 8.83 -30.28 7.50
N GLY A 440 10.13 -30.11 7.74
CA GLY A 440 11.19 -30.49 6.81
C GLY A 440 11.27 -31.99 6.47
N THR A 441 10.56 -32.87 7.21
CA THR A 441 10.45 -34.28 6.83
C THR A 441 9.45 -34.53 5.69
N LEU A 442 8.65 -33.53 5.31
CA LEU A 442 7.69 -33.64 4.21
C LEU A 442 8.39 -33.43 2.87
N GLU A 443 8.66 -34.53 2.15
CA GLU A 443 9.39 -34.58 0.88
C GLU A 443 9.02 -33.43 -0.10
N GLY A 444 9.94 -32.53 -0.39
CA GLY A 444 9.73 -31.40 -1.32
C GLY A 444 9.04 -30.16 -0.73
N LEU A 445 8.75 -30.13 0.58
CA LEU A 445 8.41 -28.90 1.29
C LEU A 445 9.68 -28.05 1.48
N LEU A 446 9.62 -26.76 1.17
CA LEU A 446 10.67 -25.80 1.51
C LEU A 446 10.07 -24.74 2.43
N ALA A 447 10.79 -24.31 3.46
CA ALA A 447 10.36 -23.23 4.34
C ALA A 447 11.55 -22.44 4.89
N HIS A 448 11.33 -21.14 5.12
CA HIS A 448 12.26 -20.27 5.82
C HIS A 448 11.50 -19.29 6.72
N ILE A 449 12.18 -18.81 7.77
CA ILE A 449 11.70 -17.74 8.64
C ILE A 449 12.63 -16.56 8.48
N ASP A 450 12.12 -15.42 8.01
CA ASP A 450 12.92 -14.20 7.89
C ASP A 450 12.90 -13.42 9.22
N MET A 451 11.77 -13.51 9.95
CA MET A 451 11.51 -12.73 11.17
C MET A 451 10.96 -13.58 12.33
N PRO A 452 11.51 -13.42 13.55
CA PRO A 452 12.79 -12.76 13.82
C PRO A 452 13.96 -13.52 13.18
N VAL A 453 15.13 -12.88 13.11
CA VAL A 453 16.33 -13.45 12.47
C VAL A 453 16.60 -14.86 13.02
N PRO A 454 16.78 -15.89 12.16
CA PRO A 454 17.00 -17.26 12.58
C PRO A 454 18.08 -17.41 13.66
N HIS A 455 17.83 -18.31 14.61
CA HIS A 455 18.72 -18.63 15.72
C HIS A 455 18.99 -17.49 16.74
N THR A 456 18.27 -16.37 16.64
CA THR A 456 18.29 -15.31 17.66
C THR A 456 17.15 -15.48 18.68
N GLU A 457 17.30 -14.86 19.86
CA GLU A 457 16.23 -14.68 20.84
C GLU A 457 16.04 -13.17 21.04
N PRO A 458 15.21 -12.48 20.22
CA PRO A 458 15.06 -11.03 20.28
C PRO A 458 14.50 -10.60 21.64
N ALA A 459 15.06 -9.50 22.16
CA ALA A 459 14.55 -8.81 23.33
C ALA A 459 13.67 -7.65 22.87
N VAL A 460 12.38 -7.66 23.27
CA VAL A 460 11.38 -6.64 22.91
C VAL A 460 11.03 -5.79 24.13
N LEU A 461 10.92 -4.48 23.96
CA LEU A 461 10.61 -3.52 25.02
C LEU A 461 9.46 -2.63 24.54
N PHE A 462 8.33 -2.66 25.25
CA PHE A 462 7.16 -1.89 24.83
C PHE A 462 7.29 -0.41 25.20
N ASN A 463 7.15 0.47 24.21
CA ASN A 463 6.98 1.90 24.38
C ASN A 463 5.60 2.34 23.83
N PRO A 464 4.63 2.73 24.69
CA PRO A 464 3.35 3.23 24.20
C PRO A 464 3.46 4.49 23.33
N LEU A 465 4.47 5.35 23.52
CA LEU A 465 4.70 6.49 22.63
C LEU A 465 5.19 6.08 21.24
N ALA A 466 5.87 4.94 21.08
CA ALA A 466 6.33 4.47 19.76
C ALA A 466 5.14 4.10 18.87
N ARG A 467 4.10 3.50 19.47
CA ARG A 467 2.80 3.31 18.80
C ARG A 467 2.17 4.64 18.44
N ASP A 468 2.05 5.55 19.40
CA ASP A 468 1.40 6.85 19.19
C ASP A 468 2.10 7.68 18.10
N TRP A 469 3.43 7.54 17.98
CA TRP A 469 4.25 8.14 16.92
C TRP A 469 4.00 7.51 15.55
N ASN A 470 3.89 6.18 15.46
CA ASN A 470 3.50 5.50 14.22
C ASN A 470 2.08 5.88 13.79
N ASP A 471 1.12 5.96 14.72
CA ASP A 471 -0.25 6.40 14.46
C ASP A 471 -0.26 7.83 13.88
N TYR A 472 0.51 8.76 14.48
CA TYR A 472 0.64 10.14 13.99
C TYR A 472 1.34 10.24 12.62
N ARG A 473 2.40 9.45 12.39
CA ARG A 473 3.08 9.38 11.09
C ARG A 473 2.12 8.94 9.97
N ALA A 474 1.18 8.04 10.27
CA ALA A 474 0.11 7.65 9.33
C ALA A 474 -0.98 8.73 9.17
N GLU A 475 -1.30 9.48 10.23
CA GLU A 475 -2.16 10.68 10.15
C GLU A 475 -1.56 11.75 9.20
N GLN A 476 -0.23 11.92 9.18
CA GLN A 476 0.44 12.83 8.23
C GLN A 476 0.24 12.40 6.77
N VAL A 477 0.48 11.12 6.44
CA VAL A 477 0.31 10.62 5.06
C VAL A 477 -1.16 10.76 4.60
N ALA A 478 -2.12 10.37 5.45
CA ALA A 478 -3.54 10.53 5.16
C ALA A 478 -3.98 12.01 5.08
N GLY A 479 -3.41 12.87 5.92
CA GLY A 479 -3.61 14.32 5.90
C GLY A 479 -3.15 14.95 4.60
N TRP A 480 -1.99 14.55 4.08
CA TRP A 480 -1.46 15.00 2.80
C TRP A 480 -2.38 14.68 1.62
N LEU A 481 -2.79 13.41 1.47
CA LEU A 481 -3.75 13.02 0.43
C LEU A 481 -5.11 13.71 0.60
N LYS A 482 -5.56 13.94 1.83
CA LYS A 482 -6.83 14.66 2.11
C LYS A 482 -6.76 16.12 1.71
N ALA A 483 -5.63 16.80 1.94
CA ALA A 483 -5.39 18.17 1.47
C ALA A 483 -5.37 18.22 -0.06
N PHE A 484 -4.62 17.32 -0.72
CA PHE A 484 -4.58 17.22 -2.19
C PHE A 484 -5.97 16.97 -2.80
N HIS A 485 -6.73 16.02 -2.25
CA HIS A 485 -8.09 15.71 -2.68
C HIS A 485 -9.05 16.88 -2.52
N ALA A 486 -8.99 17.59 -1.37
CA ALA A 486 -9.79 18.79 -1.15
C ALA A 486 -9.46 19.88 -2.18
N ILE A 487 -8.19 20.19 -2.38
CA ILE A 487 -7.74 21.22 -3.33
C ILE A 487 -8.13 20.88 -4.77
N ALA A 488 -7.98 19.61 -5.18
CA ALA A 488 -8.37 19.13 -6.51
C ALA A 488 -9.88 19.30 -6.77
N ARG A 489 -10.71 18.88 -5.80
CA ARG A 489 -12.17 18.99 -5.86
C ARG A 489 -12.64 20.45 -5.83
N ASP A 490 -12.08 21.26 -4.94
CA ASP A 490 -12.45 22.68 -4.77
C ASP A 490 -11.99 23.52 -5.98
N ALA A 491 -11.00 23.05 -6.75
CA ALA A 491 -10.61 23.59 -8.05
C ALA A 491 -11.48 23.08 -9.23
N GLY A 492 -12.47 22.23 -8.97
CA GLY A 492 -13.51 21.81 -9.92
C GLY A 492 -13.47 20.36 -10.39
N LEU A 493 -12.47 19.55 -10.00
CA LEU A 493 -12.38 18.17 -10.47
C LEU A 493 -13.44 17.26 -9.79
N PRO A 494 -14.11 16.38 -10.54
CA PRO A 494 -15.19 15.55 -10.01
C PRO A 494 -14.64 14.46 -9.08
N ALA A 495 -15.09 14.44 -7.82
CA ALA A 495 -14.66 13.48 -6.80
C ALA A 495 -14.82 12.00 -7.23
N SER A 496 -15.80 11.69 -8.09
CA SER A 496 -15.98 10.35 -8.66
C SER A 496 -14.81 9.86 -9.54
N LYS A 497 -13.97 10.79 -10.02
CA LYS A 497 -12.76 10.50 -10.81
C LYS A 497 -11.47 10.73 -10.01
N LEU A 498 -11.51 11.12 -8.73
CA LEU A 498 -10.31 11.36 -7.92
C LEU A 498 -9.87 10.08 -7.21
N TYR A 499 -8.69 9.56 -7.58
CA TYR A 499 -8.11 8.35 -7.03
C TYR A 499 -6.87 8.65 -6.18
N SER A 500 -6.65 7.89 -5.12
CA SER A 500 -5.31 7.81 -4.51
C SER A 500 -4.32 7.12 -5.45
N HIS A 501 -3.05 7.15 -5.09
CA HIS A 501 -2.02 6.31 -5.67
C HIS A 501 -1.21 5.79 -4.49
N GLN A 502 -1.25 4.49 -4.21
CA GLN A 502 -0.63 3.98 -2.98
C GLN A 502 -0.14 2.53 -3.04
N ILE A 503 1.03 2.30 -2.46
CA ILE A 503 1.58 0.98 -2.11
C ILE A 503 0.73 0.27 -1.05
N LEU A 504 0.84 -1.07 -1.02
CA LEU A 504 0.12 -1.96 -0.10
C LEU A 504 1.12 -2.84 0.68
N PRO A 505 1.89 -2.30 1.65
CA PRO A 505 3.05 -3.01 2.19
C PRO A 505 2.70 -4.35 2.87
N ALA A 506 1.55 -4.42 3.54
CA ALA A 506 1.07 -5.60 4.23
C ALA A 506 0.79 -6.83 3.34
N VAL A 507 0.77 -6.68 2.00
CA VAL A 507 0.67 -7.83 1.09
C VAL A 507 1.97 -8.65 1.05
N ASN A 508 3.12 -8.05 1.39
CA ASN A 508 4.42 -8.72 1.38
C ASN A 508 4.81 -9.17 2.80
N SER A 509 5.20 -10.44 2.99
CA SER A 509 5.48 -10.93 4.35
C SER A 509 6.75 -10.35 4.98
N SER A 510 7.77 -10.01 4.17
CA SER A 510 9.06 -9.52 4.68
C SER A 510 9.11 -8.01 4.92
N TRP A 511 8.22 -7.23 4.31
CA TRP A 511 8.22 -5.77 4.41
C TRP A 511 7.81 -5.28 5.80
N ASN A 512 8.18 -4.05 6.15
CA ASN A 512 7.78 -3.41 7.40
C ASN A 512 6.76 -2.30 7.13
N PRO A 513 5.44 -2.51 7.34
CA PRO A 513 4.42 -1.50 7.03
C PRO A 513 4.62 -0.20 7.83
N GLN A 514 5.18 -0.29 9.05
CA GLN A 514 5.46 0.88 9.89
C GLN A 514 6.48 1.85 9.26
N LEU A 515 7.36 1.38 8.36
CA LEU A 515 8.30 2.25 7.67
C LEU A 515 7.56 3.25 6.77
N PHE A 516 6.57 2.76 6.01
CA PHE A 516 5.76 3.57 5.10
C PHE A 516 4.70 4.42 5.83
N ALA A 517 4.04 3.84 6.84
CA ALA A 517 2.93 4.44 7.59
C ALA A 517 1.76 4.89 6.70
N VAL A 518 1.24 3.98 5.87
CA VAL A 518 0.27 4.29 4.80
C VAL A 518 -1.14 3.75 5.07
N GLU A 519 -1.32 2.95 6.11
CA GLU A 519 -2.53 2.16 6.37
C GLU A 519 -3.79 3.03 6.43
N ALA A 520 -3.69 4.20 7.08
CA ALA A 520 -4.77 5.17 7.21
C ALA A 520 -5.29 5.73 5.86
N THR A 521 -4.47 5.68 4.79
CA THR A 521 -4.86 6.11 3.44
C THR A 521 -5.75 5.07 2.73
N LEU A 522 -5.68 3.82 3.17
CA LEU A 522 -6.33 2.67 2.56
C LEU A 522 -7.66 2.31 3.23
N GLU A 523 -8.05 3.03 4.28
CA GLU A 523 -9.27 2.76 5.04
C GLU A 523 -10.55 3.06 4.24
N ARG A 524 -11.65 2.39 4.62
CA ARG A 524 -12.96 2.53 3.97
C ARG A 524 -13.50 3.96 4.01
N SER A 525 -13.15 4.72 5.06
CA SER A 525 -13.59 6.10 5.27
C SER A 525 -12.80 7.15 4.49
N ALA A 526 -11.89 6.73 3.60
CA ALA A 526 -11.17 7.62 2.72
C ALA A 526 -12.15 8.43 1.82
N PRO A 527 -11.93 9.74 1.61
CA PRO A 527 -12.83 10.58 0.80
C PRO A 527 -12.60 10.46 -0.71
N TRP A 528 -11.61 9.68 -1.14
CA TRP A 528 -11.23 9.43 -2.54
C TRP A 528 -11.60 7.99 -2.97
N LYS A 529 -11.53 7.72 -4.27
CA LYS A 529 -11.50 6.34 -4.78
C LYS A 529 -10.13 5.72 -4.50
N HIS A 530 -10.08 4.46 -4.04
CA HIS A 530 -8.80 3.79 -3.81
C HIS A 530 -8.09 3.53 -5.13
N GLY A 531 -6.85 4.01 -5.27
CA GLY A 531 -5.89 3.55 -6.27
C GLY A 531 -4.73 2.85 -5.56
N ILE A 532 -4.45 1.60 -5.95
CA ILE A 532 -3.55 0.69 -5.24
C ILE A 532 -2.51 0.12 -6.22
N ASN A 533 -1.22 0.23 -5.89
CA ASN A 533 -0.12 -0.29 -6.69
C ASN A 533 0.03 -1.80 -6.44
N LEU A 534 0.09 -2.60 -7.51
CA LEU A 534 0.13 -4.06 -7.42
C LEU A 534 1.26 -4.66 -8.26
N TYR A 535 2.18 -5.32 -7.56
CA TYR A 535 3.39 -5.89 -8.13
C TYR A 535 3.54 -7.37 -7.82
N GLY A 536 4.17 -8.10 -8.74
CA GLY A 536 4.48 -9.51 -8.55
C GLY A 536 3.22 -10.33 -8.27
N GLY A 537 3.26 -11.10 -7.19
CA GLY A 537 2.16 -11.91 -6.71
C GLY A 537 0.92 -11.12 -6.27
N ALA A 538 1.06 -9.87 -5.82
CA ALA A 538 -0.08 -9.05 -5.39
C ALA A 538 -1.07 -8.78 -6.54
N THR A 539 -0.62 -8.89 -7.79
CA THR A 539 -1.48 -8.77 -9.00
C THR A 539 -2.53 -9.88 -9.11
N HIS A 540 -2.34 -11.03 -8.48
CA HIS A 540 -3.30 -12.13 -8.43
C HIS A 540 -3.18 -12.83 -7.07
N ASN A 541 -3.90 -12.33 -6.07
CA ASN A 541 -3.69 -12.72 -4.68
C ASN A 541 -4.99 -12.74 -3.86
N ALA A 542 -5.26 -13.86 -3.16
CA ALA A 542 -6.46 -14.02 -2.34
C ALA A 542 -6.47 -13.11 -1.09
N TRP A 543 -5.31 -12.73 -0.55
CA TRP A 543 -5.19 -11.73 0.52
C TRP A 543 -5.66 -10.36 0.04
N VAL A 544 -5.32 -9.96 -1.20
CA VAL A 544 -5.78 -8.68 -1.77
C VAL A 544 -7.30 -8.67 -1.95
N GLN A 545 -7.94 -9.77 -2.37
CA GLN A 545 -9.42 -9.83 -2.39
C GLN A 545 -10.03 -9.67 -1.00
N ARG A 546 -9.50 -10.37 0.02
CA ARG A 546 -9.99 -10.24 1.40
C ARG A 546 -9.84 -8.81 1.92
N PHE A 547 -8.67 -8.20 1.69
CA PHE A 547 -8.38 -6.81 2.03
C PHE A 547 -9.39 -5.83 1.42
N LEU A 548 -9.70 -5.97 0.12
CA LEU A 548 -10.70 -5.15 -0.57
C LEU A 548 -12.10 -5.38 0.00
N ALA A 549 -12.50 -6.64 0.22
CA ALA A 549 -13.81 -7.01 0.73
C ALA A 549 -14.06 -6.54 2.17
N GLU A 550 -13.09 -6.73 3.07
CA GLU A 550 -13.11 -6.27 4.47
C GLU A 550 -13.27 -4.74 4.56
N ARG A 551 -12.68 -4.00 3.61
CA ARG A 551 -12.78 -2.55 3.50
C ARG A 551 -13.97 -2.09 2.65
N GLY A 552 -14.77 -3.00 2.09
CA GLY A 552 -15.91 -2.67 1.24
C GLY A 552 -15.53 -1.93 -0.06
N ILE A 553 -14.30 -2.11 -0.54
CA ILE A 553 -13.78 -1.49 -1.76
C ILE A 553 -14.28 -2.32 -2.96
N GLN A 554 -15.37 -1.88 -3.57
CA GLN A 554 -16.02 -2.55 -4.71
C GLN A 554 -15.54 -2.02 -6.08
N GLU A 555 -14.96 -0.82 -6.10
CA GLU A 555 -14.39 -0.19 -7.29
C GLU A 555 -13.09 0.52 -6.89
N TYR A 556 -12.02 0.26 -7.64
CA TYR A 556 -10.69 0.82 -7.39
C TYR A 556 -9.88 0.98 -8.69
N GLY A 557 -8.83 1.80 -8.63
CA GLY A 557 -7.83 1.94 -9.69
C GLY A 557 -6.56 1.17 -9.35
N ILE A 558 -5.75 0.89 -10.36
CA ILE A 558 -4.42 0.30 -10.18
C ILE A 558 -3.40 1.20 -10.90
N PRO A 559 -2.87 2.25 -10.23
CA PRO A 559 -2.00 3.26 -10.86
C PRO A 559 -0.64 2.72 -11.30
N GLU A 560 -0.19 1.61 -10.73
CA GLU A 560 0.99 0.89 -11.19
C GLU A 560 0.75 -0.63 -11.11
N PHE A 561 1.01 -1.34 -12.20
CA PHE A 561 0.79 -2.79 -12.29
C PHE A 561 1.88 -3.51 -13.09
N HIS A 562 2.51 -4.52 -12.47
CA HIS A 562 3.37 -5.48 -13.19
C HIS A 562 3.35 -6.86 -12.52
N PRO A 563 2.87 -7.93 -13.19
CA PRO A 563 2.82 -9.28 -12.61
C PRO A 563 4.17 -9.90 -12.24
N GLN A 564 5.26 -9.41 -12.85
CA GLN A 564 6.66 -9.83 -12.62
C GLN A 564 6.85 -11.37 -12.56
N GLN A 565 6.10 -12.12 -13.39
CA GLN A 565 6.01 -13.58 -13.37
C GLN A 565 6.15 -14.16 -14.77
N TRP A 566 6.92 -15.26 -14.87
CA TRP A 566 7.36 -15.87 -16.13
C TRP A 566 7.50 -17.40 -16.09
N LYS A 567 7.54 -18.03 -14.91
CA LYS A 567 7.72 -19.50 -14.76
C LYS A 567 6.48 -20.31 -15.13
N ARG A 568 5.31 -19.68 -15.13
CA ARG A 568 4.03 -20.29 -15.53
C ARG A 568 3.41 -19.47 -16.64
N ASP A 569 2.85 -20.15 -17.63
CA ASP A 569 2.15 -19.51 -18.75
C ASP A 569 0.79 -18.96 -18.31
N GLY A 570 0.23 -18.00 -19.06
CA GLY A 570 -1.09 -17.42 -18.79
C GLY A 570 -1.23 -16.56 -17.51
N VAL A 571 -0.21 -16.47 -16.64
CA VAL A 571 -0.28 -15.76 -15.36
C VAL A 571 -0.63 -14.28 -15.52
N ALA A 572 -0.03 -13.58 -16.49
CA ALA A 572 -0.28 -12.16 -16.71
C ALA A 572 -1.74 -11.89 -17.16
N LEU A 573 -2.27 -12.72 -18.06
CA LEU A 573 -3.68 -12.66 -18.49
C LEU A 573 -4.62 -12.98 -17.32
N SER A 574 -4.31 -14.01 -16.55
CA SER A 574 -5.08 -14.41 -15.36
C SER A 574 -5.13 -13.27 -14.33
N ALA A 575 -4.03 -12.56 -14.13
CA ALA A 575 -3.97 -11.40 -13.23
C ALA A 575 -4.85 -10.24 -13.73
N LEU A 576 -4.80 -9.92 -15.02
CA LEU A 576 -5.68 -8.91 -15.64
C LEU A 576 -7.18 -9.26 -15.48
N GLN A 577 -7.55 -10.49 -15.81
CA GLN A 577 -8.91 -11.01 -15.65
C GLN A 577 -9.37 -11.02 -14.19
N PHE A 578 -8.49 -11.41 -13.26
CA PHE A 578 -8.74 -11.39 -11.83
C PHE A 578 -8.98 -9.98 -11.30
N GLN A 579 -8.15 -9.00 -11.67
CA GLN A 579 -8.35 -7.59 -11.26
C GLN A 579 -9.65 -7.03 -11.84
N ARG A 580 -9.98 -7.38 -13.09
CA ARG A 580 -11.28 -7.06 -13.69
C ARG A 580 -12.42 -7.64 -12.86
N ALA A 581 -12.41 -8.94 -12.57
CA ALA A 581 -13.44 -9.56 -11.73
C ALA A 581 -13.54 -8.89 -10.34
N SER A 582 -12.40 -8.55 -9.74
CA SER A 582 -12.28 -8.03 -8.36
C SER A 582 -12.85 -6.62 -8.14
N GLY A 583 -12.93 -5.78 -9.18
CA GLY A 583 -13.45 -4.41 -9.03
C GLY A 583 -12.64 -3.31 -9.72
N ALA A 584 -11.54 -3.65 -10.42
CA ALA A 584 -10.74 -2.63 -11.09
C ALA A 584 -11.58 -1.81 -12.11
N ARG A 585 -11.38 -0.49 -12.10
CA ARG A 585 -11.90 0.49 -13.06
C ARG A 585 -10.88 0.78 -14.17
N PHE A 586 -9.61 0.87 -13.79
CA PHE A 586 -8.47 0.97 -14.69
C PHE A 586 -7.28 0.20 -14.13
N ILE A 587 -6.38 -0.21 -15.02
CA ILE A 587 -5.07 -0.78 -14.71
C ILE A 587 -4.04 0.00 -15.50
N SER A 588 -2.95 0.41 -14.85
CA SER A 588 -1.83 1.08 -15.50
C SER A 588 -0.60 0.17 -15.53
N PRO A 589 -0.41 -0.60 -16.62
CA PRO A 589 0.82 -1.35 -16.88
C PRO A 589 2.05 -0.45 -16.77
N TYR A 590 3.07 -0.95 -16.05
CA TYR A 590 4.16 -0.17 -15.47
C TYR A 590 4.77 0.88 -16.42
N PHE A 591 5.39 0.50 -17.55
CA PHE A 591 5.58 1.44 -18.67
C PHE A 591 5.84 0.77 -20.04
N PHE A 592 5.58 1.54 -21.08
CA PHE A 592 6.11 1.39 -22.44
C PHE A 592 7.00 2.61 -22.76
N SER A 593 7.94 2.48 -23.69
CA SER A 593 8.71 3.62 -24.21
C SER A 593 8.47 3.81 -25.70
N VAL A 594 8.12 5.04 -26.08
CA VAL A 594 8.12 5.50 -27.48
C VAL A 594 9.33 6.39 -27.80
N ILE A 595 10.28 6.51 -26.86
CA ILE A 595 11.52 7.27 -27.08
C ILE A 595 12.37 6.56 -28.16
N PRO A 596 12.77 7.26 -29.24
CA PRO A 596 13.71 6.73 -30.21
C PRO A 596 15.00 6.24 -29.53
N ALA A 597 15.53 5.07 -29.91
CA ALA A 597 16.70 4.47 -29.23
C ALA A 597 17.93 5.42 -29.14
N ARG A 598 18.10 6.31 -30.13
CA ARG A 598 19.12 7.37 -30.17
C ARG A 598 18.96 8.48 -29.11
N LEU A 599 17.76 8.65 -28.56
CA LEU A 599 17.41 9.59 -27.48
C LEU A 599 17.24 8.89 -26.12
N LYS A 600 17.06 7.56 -26.10
CA LYS A 600 17.09 6.79 -24.86
C LYS A 600 18.49 6.90 -24.25
N LYS A 601 18.56 7.41 -23.03
CA LYS A 601 19.74 7.22 -22.18
C LYS A 601 19.68 5.76 -21.72
N ASN A 602 20.47 4.89 -22.35
CA ASN A 602 20.66 3.51 -21.86
C ASN A 602 21.31 3.61 -20.48
N THR A 603 20.50 3.47 -19.43
CA THR A 603 21.01 3.54 -18.06
C THR A 603 21.43 2.18 -17.52
N GLY A 604 20.93 1.08 -18.11
CA GLY A 604 21.21 -0.28 -17.64
C GLY A 604 20.64 -0.54 -16.24
N GLN A 605 19.61 0.22 -15.87
CA GLN A 605 19.03 0.22 -14.53
C GLN A 605 17.99 -0.90 -14.37
N GLY A 606 17.68 -1.24 -13.11
CA GLY A 606 16.67 -2.26 -12.80
C GLY A 606 15.28 -1.97 -13.36
N ILE A 607 14.99 -0.72 -13.72
CA ILE A 607 13.72 -0.30 -14.32
C ILE A 607 13.53 -0.85 -15.75
N ASP A 608 14.60 -1.00 -16.53
CA ASP A 608 14.57 -1.51 -17.92
C ASP A 608 14.00 -2.94 -18.00
N ARG A 609 14.15 -3.71 -16.91
CA ARG A 609 13.57 -5.06 -16.76
C ARG A 609 12.06 -5.08 -16.92
N MET A 610 11.40 -3.96 -16.60
CA MET A 610 9.94 -3.80 -16.59
C MET A 610 9.42 -3.01 -17.81
N GLU A 611 10.28 -2.71 -18.81
CA GLU A 611 9.82 -2.12 -20.07
C GLU A 611 9.00 -3.14 -20.87
N LEU A 612 7.72 -2.82 -21.11
CA LEU A 612 6.80 -3.68 -21.84
C LEU A 612 7.08 -3.61 -23.34
N SER A 613 7.66 -4.68 -23.89
CA SER A 613 7.94 -4.83 -25.31
C SER A 613 7.97 -6.32 -25.70
N PRO A 614 7.73 -6.68 -26.97
CA PRO A 614 7.81 -8.07 -27.42
C PRO A 614 9.23 -8.66 -27.34
N GLY A 615 10.26 -7.83 -27.15
CA GLY A 615 11.67 -8.23 -27.08
C GLY A 615 12.25 -8.33 -25.67
N ASN A 616 11.49 -8.03 -24.61
CA ASN A 616 12.00 -7.98 -23.24
C ASN A 616 11.50 -9.17 -22.38
N PRO A 617 12.23 -10.30 -22.29
CA PRO A 617 11.83 -11.44 -21.48
C PRO A 617 12.04 -11.23 -19.97
N GLN A 618 12.68 -10.13 -19.57
CA GLN A 618 13.05 -9.90 -18.16
C GLN A 618 11.79 -9.71 -17.32
N ASP A 619 11.74 -10.38 -16.17
CA ASP A 619 10.58 -10.45 -15.27
C ASP A 619 9.22 -10.79 -15.95
N GLY A 620 9.23 -11.37 -17.16
CA GLY A 620 8.04 -11.70 -17.93
C GLY A 620 7.37 -10.52 -18.66
N SER A 621 8.10 -9.43 -18.91
CA SER A 621 7.58 -8.22 -19.57
C SER A 621 7.02 -8.49 -20.99
N ASP A 622 7.64 -9.39 -21.77
CA ASP A 622 7.17 -9.85 -23.09
C ASP A 622 5.87 -10.68 -23.01
N ARG A 623 5.70 -11.47 -21.95
CA ARG A 623 4.51 -12.26 -21.67
C ARG A 623 3.37 -11.34 -21.24
N PHE A 624 3.66 -10.31 -20.45
CA PHE A 624 2.68 -9.32 -20.04
C PHE A 624 2.27 -8.41 -21.22
N TYR A 625 3.21 -7.97 -22.05
CA TYR A 625 2.94 -7.29 -23.32
C TYR A 625 1.92 -8.08 -24.18
N ARG A 626 2.16 -9.38 -24.38
CA ARG A 626 1.23 -10.26 -25.13
C ARG A 626 -0.14 -10.39 -24.46
N ALA A 627 -0.16 -10.54 -23.14
CA ALA A 627 -1.41 -10.64 -22.38
C ALA A 627 -2.26 -9.36 -22.44
N LEU A 628 -1.66 -8.18 -22.56
CA LEU A 628 -2.40 -6.92 -22.76
C LEU A 628 -3.15 -6.91 -24.11
N ILE A 629 -2.46 -7.31 -25.19
CA ILE A 629 -3.06 -7.42 -26.54
C ILE A 629 -4.17 -8.47 -26.58
N GLU A 630 -3.97 -9.61 -25.90
CA GLU A 630 -4.98 -10.67 -25.82
C GLU A 630 -6.21 -10.21 -25.02
N PHE A 631 -6.00 -9.51 -23.91
CA PHE A 631 -7.08 -9.06 -23.03
C PHE A 631 -7.88 -7.88 -23.59
N ALA A 632 -7.26 -7.02 -24.41
CA ALA A 632 -7.93 -5.94 -25.13
C ALA A 632 -8.85 -6.41 -26.28
N ARG A 633 -8.91 -7.71 -26.57
CA ARG A 633 -9.81 -8.30 -27.59
C ARG A 633 -11.13 -8.82 -27.02
N GLN A 634 -11.41 -8.59 -25.73
CA GLN A 634 -12.55 -9.18 -24.98
C GLN A 634 -13.81 -8.32 -24.97
#